data_AF-A0A5N5FSQ7-F1
#
_entry.id   AF-A0A5N5FSQ7-F1
#
_cell.length_a   1.000
_cell.length_b   1.000
_cell.length_c   1.000
_cell.angle_alpha   90.00
_cell.angle_beta   90.00
_cell.angle_gamma   90.00
#
_symmetry.space_group_name_H-M   'P 1'
#
loop_
_entity.id
_entity.type
_entity.pdbx_description
1 polymer ?
#
loop_
_entity_poly.entity_id
_entity_poly.type
_entity_poly.pdbx_seq_one_letter_code
_entity_poly.pdbx_strand_id
1 'polypeptide(L)'
;MLFFLTTMNLAHVFKEEAPKSNKNPMTKETVMAIKAHNHYEFCCTNHILNSLDDNLYHMYSLCKTANELWESLEKKYKIDDASSKKFVIGKFLKYTMVDSKFVVSQVEEN
;
A
#
# COMPACT_ATOMS: atom_id res chain seq x y z
N MET A 1 3.60 -3.06 0.04
CA MET A 1 3.55 -1.58 -0.03
C MET A 1 3.73 -0.93 1.35
N LEU A 2 2.97 -1.31 2.40
CA LEU A 2 3.12 -0.74 3.75
C LEU A 2 4.56 -0.85 4.30
N PHE A 3 5.21 -2.00 4.11
CA PHE A 3 6.62 -2.21 4.50
C PHE A 3 7.56 -1.13 3.92
N PHE A 4 7.40 -0.80 2.62
CA PHE A 4 8.21 0.19 1.93
C PHE A 4 7.95 1.61 2.48
N LEU A 5 6.70 1.98 2.73
CA LEU A 5 6.35 3.26 3.35
C LEU A 5 6.90 3.38 4.77
N THR A 6 6.95 2.29 5.53
CA THR A 6 7.59 2.25 6.85
C THR A 6 9.09 2.54 6.74
N THR A 7 9.80 1.94 5.76
CA THR A 7 11.24 2.21 5.57
C THR A 7 11.54 3.66 5.20
N MET A 8 10.60 4.36 4.55
CA MET A 8 10.72 5.79 4.23
C MET A 8 10.20 6.70 5.35
N ASN A 9 9.82 6.14 6.51
CA ASN A 9 9.22 6.86 7.62
C ASN A 9 7.91 7.59 7.26
N LEU A 10 7.09 7.03 6.36
CA LEU A 10 5.82 7.62 5.91
C LEU A 10 4.59 6.86 6.43
N ALA A 11 4.76 5.71 7.09
CA ALA A 11 3.64 4.92 7.60
C ALA A 11 2.81 5.63 8.69
N HIS A 12 3.35 6.68 9.32
CA HIS A 12 2.64 7.49 10.30
C HIS A 12 1.48 8.28 9.69
N VAL A 13 1.55 8.60 8.39
CA VAL A 13 0.51 9.32 7.63
C VAL A 13 -0.86 8.62 7.71
N PHE A 14 -0.88 7.29 7.80
CA PHE A 14 -2.13 6.51 7.92
C PHE A 14 -2.69 6.41 9.34
N LYS A 15 -1.97 6.91 10.34
CA LYS A 15 -2.33 6.79 11.77
C LYS A 15 -2.61 8.13 12.43
N GLU A 16 -1.95 9.19 11.95
CA GLU A 16 -2.04 10.52 12.55
C GLU A 16 -3.21 11.31 11.97
N GLU A 17 -4.00 11.94 12.83
CA GLU A 17 -5.00 12.92 12.39
C GLU A 17 -4.32 14.22 11.93
N ALA A 18 -4.94 14.88 10.95
CA ALA A 18 -4.50 16.20 10.51
C ALA A 18 -4.45 17.20 11.68
N PRO A 19 -3.38 18.02 11.79
CA PRO A 19 -3.28 19.03 12.84
C PRO A 19 -4.46 20.02 12.79
N LYS A 20 -5.08 20.28 13.94
CA LYS A 20 -6.26 21.15 14.04
C LYS A 20 -5.85 22.62 14.18
N SER A 21 -6.49 23.50 13.41
CA SER A 21 -6.38 24.96 13.51
C SER A 21 -7.45 25.49 14.49
N ASN A 22 -7.27 25.23 15.78
CA ASN A 22 -8.27 25.56 16.81
C ASN A 22 -8.03 26.91 17.52
N LYS A 23 -7.00 27.68 17.14
CA LYS A 23 -6.73 29.03 17.67
C LYS A 23 -6.41 30.02 16.55
N ASN A 24 -6.95 31.23 16.66
CA ASN A 24 -6.62 32.36 15.78
C ASN A 24 -6.19 33.57 16.63
N PRO A 25 -4.98 34.14 16.44
CA PRO A 25 -3.96 33.71 15.49
C PRO A 25 -3.37 32.33 15.85
N MET A 26 -3.03 31.54 14.82
CA MET A 26 -2.34 30.26 15.03
C MET A 26 -0.95 30.49 15.59
N THR A 27 -0.49 29.59 16.48
CA THR A 27 0.88 29.64 16.97
C THR A 27 1.85 29.19 15.88
N LYS A 28 3.12 29.61 15.98
CA LYS A 28 4.17 29.24 15.03
C LYS A 28 4.31 27.71 14.95
N GLU A 29 4.18 27.02 16.08
CA GLU A 29 4.25 25.56 16.18
C GLU A 29 3.11 24.89 15.40
N THR A 30 1.87 25.39 15.52
CA THR A 30 0.72 24.86 14.77
C THR A 30 0.92 25.00 13.26
N VAL A 31 1.42 26.15 12.81
CA VAL A 31 1.71 26.38 11.38
C VAL A 31 2.79 25.42 10.87
N MET A 32 3.86 25.21 11.65
CA MET A 32 4.92 24.27 11.28
C MET A 32 4.42 22.82 11.23
N ALA A 33 3.57 22.42 12.18
CA ALA A 33 2.96 21.09 12.18
C ALA A 33 2.06 20.84 10.96
N ILE A 34 1.21 21.81 10.59
CA ILE A 34 0.36 21.72 9.39
C ILE A 34 1.22 21.59 8.13
N LYS A 35 2.28 22.40 8.01
CA LYS A 35 3.18 22.34 6.86
C LYS A 35 3.89 20.98 6.75
N ALA A 36 4.37 20.45 7.87
CA ALA A 36 5.01 19.14 7.91
C ALA A 36 4.02 18.03 7.54
N HIS A 37 2.81 18.06 8.09
CA HIS A 37 1.76 17.09 7.76
C HIS A 37 1.43 17.10 6.27
N ASN A 38 1.21 18.28 5.68
CA ASN A 38 0.94 18.40 4.24
C ASN A 38 2.11 17.89 3.37
N HIS A 39 3.34 18.09 3.82
CA HIS A 39 4.52 17.57 3.13
C HIS A 39 4.55 16.03 3.13
N TYR A 40 4.33 15.41 4.29
CA TYR A 40 4.29 13.95 4.40
C TYR A 40 3.12 13.34 3.63
N GLU A 41 1.95 13.98 3.66
CA GLU A 41 0.77 13.60 2.87
C GLU A 41 1.08 13.58 1.37
N PHE A 42 1.70 14.66 0.87
CA PHE A 42 2.14 14.77 -0.52
C PHE A 42 3.17 13.70 -0.88
N CYS A 43 4.21 13.52 -0.06
CA CYS A 43 5.25 12.51 -0.32
C CYS A 43 4.66 11.10 -0.34
N CYS A 44 3.85 10.74 0.65
CA CYS A 44 3.21 9.43 0.74
C CYS A 44 2.34 9.15 -0.49
N THR A 45 1.47 10.10 -0.87
CA THR A 45 0.60 9.98 -2.05
C THR A 45 1.42 9.75 -3.32
N ASN A 46 2.45 10.55 -3.56
CA ASN A 46 3.29 10.41 -4.76
C ASN A 46 4.06 9.09 -4.79
N HIS A 47 4.60 8.64 -3.64
CA HIS A 47 5.30 7.36 -3.59
C HIS A 47 4.39 6.18 -3.92
N ILE A 48 3.15 6.21 -3.42
CA ILE A 48 2.16 5.19 -3.76
C ILE A 48 1.83 5.26 -5.25
N LEU A 49 1.47 6.45 -5.78
CA LEU A 49 1.12 6.61 -7.19
C LEU A 49 2.26 6.17 -8.13
N ASN A 50 3.51 6.55 -7.85
CA ASN A 50 4.67 6.17 -8.66
C ASN A 50 4.97 4.67 -8.64
N SER A 51 4.39 3.92 -7.72
CA SER A 51 4.53 2.45 -7.66
C SER A 51 3.46 1.71 -8.46
N LEU A 52 2.47 2.44 -9.01
CA LEU A 52 1.37 1.88 -9.80
C LEU A 52 1.74 1.85 -11.29
N ASP A 53 1.11 0.93 -12.03
CA ASP A 53 1.11 1.02 -13.50
C ASP A 53 0.26 2.19 -13.98
N ASP A 54 0.41 2.57 -15.26
CA ASP A 54 -0.24 3.75 -15.84
C ASP A 54 -1.77 3.73 -15.70
N ASN A 55 -2.40 2.55 -15.86
CA ASN A 55 -3.86 2.45 -15.79
C ASN A 55 -4.35 2.71 -14.35
N LEU A 56 -3.69 2.09 -13.36
CA LEU A 56 -3.98 2.31 -11.96
C LEU A 56 -3.65 3.74 -11.53
N TYR A 57 -2.53 4.30 -12.01
CA TYR A 57 -2.16 5.69 -11.76
C TYR A 57 -3.29 6.63 -12.20
N HIS A 58 -3.76 6.51 -13.45
CA HIS A 58 -4.84 7.36 -13.96
C HIS A 58 -6.11 7.23 -13.13
N MET A 59 -6.50 6.01 -12.78
CA MET A 59 -7.70 5.72 -11.99
C MET A 59 -7.64 6.33 -10.58
N TYR A 60 -6.49 6.29 -9.92
CA TYR A 60 -6.35 6.67 -8.51
C TYR A 60 -5.71 8.04 -8.29
N SER A 61 -5.24 8.72 -9.35
CA SER A 61 -4.65 10.06 -9.27
C SER A 61 -5.57 11.15 -8.70
N LEU A 62 -6.89 10.91 -8.69
CA LEU A 62 -7.90 11.81 -8.15
C LEU A 62 -8.15 11.63 -6.64
N CYS A 63 -7.58 10.60 -6.01
CA CYS A 63 -7.67 10.42 -4.57
C CYS A 63 -7.06 11.62 -3.85
N LYS A 64 -7.79 12.19 -2.90
CA LYS A 64 -7.41 13.47 -2.27
C LYS A 64 -6.41 13.29 -1.15
N THR A 65 -6.34 12.08 -0.59
CA THR A 65 -5.48 11.76 0.55
C THR A 65 -4.75 10.45 0.31
N ALA A 66 -3.58 10.32 0.92
CA ALA A 66 -2.81 9.09 0.95
C ALA A 66 -3.63 7.95 1.56
N ASN A 67 -4.46 8.25 2.58
CA ASN A 67 -5.28 7.23 3.24
C ASN A 67 -6.40 6.71 2.32
N GLU A 68 -7.14 7.59 1.63
CA GLU A 68 -8.16 7.19 0.66
C GLU A 68 -7.57 6.32 -0.47
N LEU A 69 -6.41 6.74 -0.98
CA LEU A 69 -5.64 5.99 -1.98
C LEU A 69 -5.26 4.61 -1.45
N TRP A 70 -4.69 4.55 -0.24
CA TRP A 70 -4.27 3.33 0.42
C TRP A 70 -5.44 2.35 0.63
N GLU A 71 -6.54 2.81 1.20
CA GLU A 71 -7.73 1.99 1.47
C GLU A 71 -8.34 1.45 0.16
N SER A 72 -8.38 2.25 -0.89
CA SER A 72 -8.89 1.84 -2.20
C SER A 72 -8.04 0.74 -2.83
N LEU A 73 -6.73 0.87 -2.77
CA LEU A 73 -5.79 -0.15 -3.23
C LEU A 73 -5.88 -1.40 -2.35
N GLU A 74 -5.96 -1.24 -1.03
CA GLU A 74 -6.07 -2.35 -0.10
C GLU A 74 -7.35 -3.14 -0.35
N LYS A 75 -8.49 -2.48 -0.58
CA LYS A 75 -9.75 -3.13 -0.93
C LYS A 75 -9.66 -3.91 -2.24
N LYS A 76 -9.04 -3.33 -3.28
CA LYS A 76 -8.85 -3.99 -4.58
C LYS A 76 -8.04 -5.27 -4.43
N TYR A 77 -6.89 -5.19 -3.75
CA TYR A 77 -5.95 -6.30 -3.69
C TYR A 77 -6.25 -7.30 -2.56
N LYS A 78 -6.90 -6.92 -1.45
CA LYS A 78 -7.31 -7.88 -0.40
C LYS A 78 -8.34 -8.89 -0.91
N ILE A 79 -9.23 -8.49 -1.82
CA ILE A 79 -10.22 -9.39 -2.43
C ILE A 79 -9.53 -10.40 -3.37
N ASP A 80 -8.55 -9.94 -4.14
CA ASP A 80 -7.76 -10.78 -5.05
C ASP A 80 -6.82 -11.75 -4.31
N ASP A 81 -6.22 -11.31 -3.19
CA ASP A 81 -5.24 -12.12 -2.45
C ASP A 81 -5.90 -13.26 -1.67
N ALA A 82 -7.13 -13.04 -1.18
CA ALA A 82 -7.91 -14.04 -0.43
C ALA A 82 -8.40 -15.22 -1.30
N SER A 83 -8.60 -15.01 -2.61
CA SER A 83 -9.23 -16.00 -3.49
C SER A 83 -8.27 -16.67 -4.47
N SER A 84 -7.22 -15.97 -4.94
CA SER A 84 -6.37 -16.47 -6.04
C SER A 84 -4.91 -16.71 -5.64
N LYS A 85 -4.27 -15.78 -4.91
CA LYS A 85 -2.83 -15.89 -4.57
C LYS A 85 -2.54 -16.78 -3.37
N LYS A 86 -3.42 -16.80 -2.35
CA LYS A 86 -3.27 -17.71 -1.20
C LYS A 86 -3.30 -19.19 -1.64
N PHE A 87 -4.06 -19.50 -2.70
CA PHE A 87 -4.13 -20.83 -3.27
C PHE A 87 -2.83 -21.21 -4.01
N VAL A 88 -2.30 -20.32 -4.84
CA VAL A 88 -1.05 -20.57 -5.60
C VAL A 88 0.16 -20.65 -4.68
N ILE A 89 0.29 -19.74 -3.70
CA ILE A 89 1.39 -19.78 -2.73
C ILE A 89 1.27 -21.02 -1.83
N GLY A 90 0.05 -21.40 -1.43
CA GLY A 90 -0.19 -22.62 -0.68
C GLY A 90 0.19 -23.89 -1.45
N LYS A 91 -0.11 -23.97 -2.75
CA LYS A 91 0.33 -25.06 -3.63
C LYS A 91 1.85 -25.09 -3.79
N PHE A 92 2.47 -23.94 -4.00
CA PHE A 92 3.93 -23.84 -4.13
C PHE A 92 4.65 -24.27 -2.85
N LEU A 93 4.17 -23.86 -1.66
CA LEU A 93 4.77 -24.25 -0.38
C LEU A 93 4.53 -25.73 -0.02
N LYS A 94 3.49 -26.35 -0.56
CA LYS A 94 3.18 -27.77 -0.38
C LYS A 94 3.79 -28.67 -1.47
N TYR A 95 4.36 -28.08 -2.51
CA TYR A 95 5.04 -28.82 -3.55
C TYR A 95 6.20 -29.61 -2.95
N THR A 96 6.15 -30.92 -3.13
CA THR A 96 7.21 -31.84 -2.72
C THR A 96 7.67 -32.57 -3.98
N MET A 97 8.98 -32.49 -4.26
CA MET A 97 9.56 -33.20 -5.39
C MET A 97 9.60 -34.70 -5.10
N VAL A 98 9.11 -35.49 -6.03
CA VAL A 98 9.21 -36.94 -6.02
C VAL A 98 10.21 -37.37 -7.10
N ASP A 99 11.30 -38.02 -6.70
CA ASP A 99 12.41 -38.40 -7.60
C ASP A 99 11.97 -39.33 -8.77
N SER A 100 10.84 -40.01 -8.63
CA SER A 100 10.31 -40.93 -9.64
C SER A 100 9.51 -40.28 -10.77
N LYS A 101 9.32 -38.95 -10.75
CA LYS A 101 8.53 -38.22 -11.76
C LYS A 101 9.27 -37.02 -12.31
N PHE A 102 8.97 -36.62 -13.55
CA PHE A 102 9.48 -35.36 -14.11
C PHE A 102 8.83 -34.15 -13.45
N VAL A 103 9.62 -33.11 -13.18
CA VAL A 103 9.19 -31.88 -12.49
C VAL A 103 7.99 -31.24 -13.17
N VAL A 104 7.97 -31.16 -14.50
CA VAL A 104 6.88 -30.55 -15.28
C VAL A 104 5.55 -31.27 -15.02
N SER A 105 5.56 -32.60 -15.02
CA SER A 105 4.36 -33.42 -14.76
C SER A 105 3.84 -33.25 -13.32
N GLN A 106 4.73 -33.02 -12.35
CA GLN A 106 4.35 -32.83 -10.94
C GLN A 106 3.77 -31.44 -10.65
N VAL A 107 4.05 -30.46 -11.50
CA VAL A 107 3.53 -29.09 -11.38
C VAL A 107 2.10 -29.00 -11.94
N GLU A 108 1.79 -29.78 -12.98
CA GLU A 108 0.44 -29.83 -13.59
C GLU A 108 -0.55 -30.69 -12.78
N GLU A 109 -0.07 -31.69 -12.03
CA GLU A 109 -0.89 -32.58 -11.19
C GLU A 109 -1.28 -31.98 -9.81
N ASN A 110 -0.64 -30.88 -9.37
CA ASN A 110 -0.80 -30.29 -8.02
C ASN A 110 -1.82 -29.14 -7.96
#